data_AF-A0A645IFC3-F1
#
_entry.id   AF-A0A645IFC3-F1
#
_cell.length_a   1.000
_cell.length_b   1.000
_cell.length_c   1.000
_cell.angle_alpha   90.00
_cell.angle_beta   90.00
_cell.angle_gamma   90.00
#
_symmetry.space_group_name_H-M   'P 1'
#
loop_
_entity.id
_entity.type
_entity.pdbx_description
1 polymer ?
#
loop_
_entity_poly.entity_id
_entity_poly.type
_entity_poly.pdbx_seq_one_letter_code
_entity_poly.pdbx_strand_id
1 'polypeptide(L)'
;MNDNDTIAAVTAERAYLREVQGGCQVPVGVHGEVNGDQLLLEATILKIDGTREVREQICGNCSEAEALGVKLAQQMLAAGGKEILDELIEY
;
A
#
# COMPACT_ATOMS: atom_id res chain seq x y z
N MET A 1 23.34 -3.60 -0.78
CA MET A 1 21.93 -3.73 -0.36
C MET A 1 21.96 -3.78 1.14
N ASN A 2 21.42 -2.76 1.81
CA ASN A 2 21.49 -2.56 3.26
C ASN A 2 20.30 -3.26 3.93
N ASP A 3 20.51 -3.89 5.09
CA ASP A 3 19.41 -4.48 5.88
C ASP A 3 18.39 -3.41 6.30
N ASN A 4 18.85 -2.20 6.66
CA ASN A 4 17.99 -1.10 7.10
C ASN A 4 17.03 -0.60 6.00
N ASP A 5 17.50 -0.51 4.76
CA ASP A 5 16.69 -0.09 3.61
C ASP A 5 15.55 -1.08 3.38
N THR A 6 15.89 -2.37 3.43
CA THR A 6 14.92 -3.47 3.27
C THR A 6 13.91 -3.47 4.43
N ILE A 7 14.37 -3.23 5.66
CA ILE A 7 13.50 -3.13 6.84
C ILE A 7 12.51 -1.98 6.67
N ALA A 8 12.94 -0.80 6.24
CA ALA A 8 12.05 0.35 6.05
C ALA A 8 10.99 0.08 4.98
N ALA A 9 11.38 -0.40 3.80
CA ALA A 9 10.45 -0.75 2.73
C ALA A 9 9.43 -1.80 3.18
N VAL A 10 9.90 -2.92 3.73
CA VAL A 10 9.02 -4.01 4.21
C VAL A 10 8.11 -3.55 5.34
N THR A 11 8.58 -2.65 6.22
CA THR A 11 7.75 -2.11 7.31
C THR A 11 6.57 -1.31 6.75
N ALA A 12 6.83 -0.45 5.77
CA ALA A 12 5.80 0.34 5.12
C ALA A 12 4.82 -0.52 4.31
N GLU A 13 5.32 -1.48 3.52
CA GLU A 13 4.51 -2.44 2.77
C GLU A 13 3.57 -3.23 3.68
N ARG A 14 4.10 -3.74 4.80
CA ARG A 14 3.30 -4.50 5.78
C ARG A 14 2.28 -3.63 6.49
N ALA A 15 2.63 -2.39 6.84
CA ALA A 15 1.71 -1.44 7.45
C ALA A 15 0.55 -1.12 6.51
N TYR A 16 0.85 -0.87 5.23
CA TYR A 16 -0.14 -0.68 4.18
C TYR A 16 -1.09 -1.89 4.05
N LEU A 17 -0.54 -3.11 3.90
CA LEU A 17 -1.35 -4.33 3.75
C LEU A 17 -2.25 -4.61 4.97
N ARG A 18 -1.77 -4.33 6.18
CA ARG A 18 -2.55 -4.46 7.43
C ARG A 18 -3.73 -3.49 7.45
N GLU A 19 -3.53 -2.26 7.00
CA GLU A 19 -4.55 -1.21 7.02
C GLU A 19 -5.61 -1.43 5.94
N VAL A 20 -5.22 -1.89 4.75
CA VAL A 20 -6.17 -2.19 3.65
C VAL A 20 -7.09 -3.36 4.00
N GLN A 21 -6.73 -4.21 4.98
CA GLN A 21 -7.55 -5.34 5.46
C GLN A 21 -8.12 -6.23 4.35
N GLY A 22 -7.40 -6.36 3.24
CA GLY A 22 -7.82 -7.21 2.13
C GLY A 22 -7.78 -8.68 2.55
N GLY A 23 -8.91 -9.38 2.47
CA GLY A 23 -8.92 -10.84 2.54
C GLY A 23 -7.98 -11.45 1.50
N CYS A 24 -7.69 -12.75 1.60
CA CYS A 24 -6.73 -13.48 0.76
C CYS A 24 -6.97 -13.38 -0.78
N GLN A 25 -8.06 -12.74 -1.22
CA GLN A 25 -8.52 -12.67 -2.61
C GLN A 25 -8.48 -11.25 -3.21
N VAL A 26 -7.94 -10.26 -2.51
CA VAL A 26 -7.91 -8.89 -3.03
C VAL A 26 -6.65 -8.64 -3.86
N PRO A 27 -6.75 -8.22 -5.14
CA PRO A 27 -5.58 -7.90 -5.95
C PRO A 27 -5.03 -6.52 -5.58
N VAL A 28 -4.20 -6.52 -4.55
CA VAL A 28 -3.48 -5.35 -4.03
C VAL A 28 -1.98 -5.54 -4.24
N GLY A 29 -1.31 -4.52 -4.77
CA GLY A 29 0.14 -4.44 -4.86
C GLY A 29 0.67 -3.28 -4.04
N VAL A 30 1.82 -3.45 -3.39
CA VAL A 30 2.57 -2.38 -2.73
C VAL A 30 4.06 -2.65 -2.90
N HIS A 31 4.83 -1.59 -3.12
CA HIS A 31 6.28 -1.67 -3.26
C HIS A 31 6.96 -0.45 -2.65
N GLY A 32 7.96 -0.68 -1.81
CA GLY A 32 8.82 0.35 -1.24
C GLY A 32 10.21 0.41 -1.88
N GLU A 33 10.64 1.58 -2.32
CA GLU A 33 12.01 1.86 -2.76
C GLU A 33 12.68 2.88 -1.83
N VAL A 34 13.88 2.55 -1.33
CA VAL A 34 14.65 3.42 -0.44
C VAL A 34 15.82 4.04 -1.20
N ASN A 35 15.95 5.36 -1.09
CA ASN A 35 17.08 6.13 -1.62
C ASN A 35 17.63 7.05 -0.51
N GLY A 36 18.72 6.62 0.12
CA GLY A 36 19.26 7.29 1.31
C GLY A 36 18.27 7.23 2.47
N ASP A 37 17.88 8.40 2.99
CA ASP A 37 16.93 8.50 4.11
C ASP A 37 15.47 8.67 3.65
N GLN A 38 15.20 8.51 2.35
CA GLN A 38 13.87 8.64 1.77
C GLN A 38 13.33 7.28 1.35
N LEU A 39 12.07 7.02 1.68
CA LEU A 39 11.28 5.89 1.24
C LEU A 39 10.17 6.39 0.33
N LEU A 40 10.17 5.92 -0.91
CA LEU A 40 9.02 5.99 -1.83
C LEU A 40 8.21 4.71 -1.66
N LEU A 41 6.92 4.85 -1.34
CA LEU A 41 5.98 3.74 -1.27
C LEU A 41 4.92 3.93 -2.35
N GLU A 42 4.82 2.96 -3.25
CA GLU A 42 3.83 2.92 -4.33
C GLU A 42 2.86 1.77 -4.09
N ALA A 43 1.57 1.99 -4.33
CA ALA A 43 0.58 0.96 -4.16
C ALA A 43 -0.54 1.02 -5.21
N THR A 44 -1.21 -0.11 -5.39
CA THR A 44 -2.29 -0.29 -6.35
C THR A 44 -3.37 -1.21 -5.79
N ILE A 45 -4.63 -0.84 -5.94
CA ILE A 45 -5.81 -1.66 -5.67
C ILE A 45 -6.54 -1.85 -7.00
N LEU A 46 -6.72 -3.10 -7.41
CA LEU A 46 -7.39 -3.46 -8.66
C LEU A 46 -8.74 -4.12 -8.37
N LYS A 47 -9.69 -3.96 -9.27
CA LYS A 47 -10.86 -4.83 -9.31
C LYS A 47 -10.50 -6.13 -10.03
N ILE A 48 -11.06 -7.27 -9.59
CA ILE A 48 -10.76 -8.60 -10.18
C ILE A 48 -11.03 -8.65 -11.69
N ASP A 49 -12.04 -7.93 -12.17
CA ASP A 49 -12.37 -7.84 -13.60
C ASP A 49 -11.47 -6.86 -14.39
N GLY A 50 -10.56 -6.16 -13.71
CA GLY A 50 -9.63 -5.18 -14.29
C GLY A 50 -10.27 -3.86 -14.74
N THR A 51 -11.56 -3.64 -14.48
CA THR A 51 -12.28 -2.44 -14.96
C THR A 51 -12.03 -1.19 -14.12
N ARG A 52 -11.54 -1.35 -12.89
CA ARG A 52 -11.23 -0.26 -11.95
C ARG A 52 -9.87 -0.49 -11.31
N GLU A 53 -9.12 0.60 -11.17
CA GLU A 53 -7.81 0.65 -10.52
C GLU A 53 -7.74 1.94 -9.69
N VAL A 54 -7.17 1.84 -8.48
CA VAL A 54 -6.69 2.98 -7.71
C VAL A 54 -5.19 2.79 -7.55
N ARG A 55 -4.40 3.78 -7.94
CA ARG A 55 -2.94 3.77 -7.81
C ARG A 55 -2.50 5.08 -7.19
N GLU A 56 -1.71 4.98 -6.14
CA GLU A 56 -1.20 6.14 -5.41
C GLU A 56 0.23 5.87 -4.96
N GLN A 57 0.94 6.95 -4.62
CA GLN A 57 2.28 6.89 -4.07
C GLN A 57 2.47 7.92 -2.97
N ILE A 58 3.36 7.64 -2.02
CA ILE A 58 3.78 8.58 -0.99
C ILE A 58 5.29 8.48 -0.78
N CYS A 59 5.92 9.61 -0.48
CA CYS A 59 7.34 9.67 -0.13
C CYS A 59 7.51 10.32 1.25
N GLY A 60 8.49 9.85 2.01
CA GLY A 60 8.85 10.43 3.31
C GLY A 60 10.12 9.82 3.87
N ASN A 61 10.41 10.10 5.14
CA ASN A 61 11.62 9.58 5.76
C ASN A 61 11.50 8.08 6.08
N CYS A 62 12.59 7.32 5.95
CA CYS A 62 12.62 5.90 6.32
C CYS A 62 12.20 5.64 7.79
N SER A 63 12.44 6.60 8.69
CA SER A 63 11.98 6.54 10.09
C SER A 63 10.46 6.59 10.24
N GLU A 64 9.73 7.04 9.22
CA GLU A 64 8.27 7.15 9.19
C GLU A 64 7.62 5.99 8.42
N ALA A 65 8.37 4.96 8.05
CA ALA A 65 7.92 3.87 7.17
C ALA A 65 6.53 3.31 7.50
N GLU A 66 6.27 2.96 8.76
CA GLU A 66 4.96 2.46 9.19
C GLU A 66 3.84 3.49 8.99
N ALA A 67 4.08 4.75 9.36
CA ALA A 67 3.12 5.84 9.21
C ALA A 67 2.84 6.13 7.72
N LEU A 68 3.86 6.05 6.85
CA LEU A 68 3.69 6.18 5.40
C LEU A 68 2.80 5.07 4.84
N GLY A 69 2.99 3.82 5.29
CA GLY A 69 2.15 2.69 4.89
C GLY A 69 0.68 2.87 5.27
N VAL A 70 0.40 3.22 6.53
CA VAL A 70 -0.97 3.50 7.00
C VAL A 70 -1.59 4.67 6.24
N LYS A 71 -0.83 5.75 6.06
CA LYS A 71 -1.32 6.96 5.40
C LYS A 71 -1.62 6.74 3.91
N LEU A 72 -0.82 5.94 3.21
CA LEU A 72 -1.11 5.58 1.82
C LEU A 72 -2.37 4.72 1.71
N ALA A 73 -2.52 3.73 2.60
CA ALA A 73 -3.71 2.88 2.64
C ALA A 73 -4.98 3.70 2.85
N GLN A 74 -4.99 4.60 3.83
CA GLN A 74 -6.15 5.46 4.12
C GLN A 74 -6.51 6.37 2.94
N GLN A 75 -5.50 6.93 2.26
CA GLN A 75 -5.73 7.74 1.05
C GLN A 75 -6.36 6.91 -0.06
N MET A 76 -5.82 5.72 -0.34
CA MET A 76 -6.35 4.85 -1.39
C MET A 76 -7.74 4.33 -1.09
N LEU A 77 -8.02 3.96 0.16
CA LEU A 77 -9.35 3.56 0.60
C LEU A 77 -10.37 4.69 0.40
N ALA A 78 -9.99 5.94 0.72
CA ALA A 78 -10.84 7.12 0.51
C ALA A 78 -10.98 7.51 -0.98
N ALA A 79 -10.00 7.16 -1.82
CA ALA A 79 -10.00 7.44 -3.26
C ALA A 79 -10.83 6.44 -4.09
N GLY A 80 -11.64 5.60 -3.44
CA GLY A 80 -12.48 4.60 -4.10
C GLY A 80 -11.96 3.17 -4.01
N GLY A 81 -10.81 2.97 -3.33
CA GLY A 81 -10.27 1.65 -3.05
C GLY A 81 -11.22 0.83 -2.20
N LYS A 82 -11.87 1.46 -1.21
CA LYS A 82 -12.83 0.77 -0.34
C LYS A 82 -13.98 0.16 -1.12
N GLU A 83 -14.60 0.88 -2.06
CA GLU A 83 -15.67 0.30 -2.88
C GLU A 83 -15.21 -0.90 -3.70
N ILE A 84 -13.97 -0.88 -4.22
CA ILE A 84 -13.39 -2.03 -4.94
C ILE A 84 -13.24 -3.23 -4.01
N LEU A 85 -12.83 -3.02 -2.75
CA LEU A 85 -12.68 -4.08 -1.76
C LEU A 85 -14.03 -4.65 -1.32
N ASP A 86 -15.02 -3.79 -1.06
CA ASP A 86 -16.33 -4.19 -0.58
C ASP A 86 -17.07 -5.04 -1.64
N GLU A 87 -16.92 -4.71 -2.93
CA GLU A 87 -17.44 -5.51 -4.05
C GLU A 87 -16.92 -6.98 -4.07
N LEU A 88 -15.80 -7.28 -3.40
CA LEU A 88 -15.23 -8.63 -3.33
C LEU A 88 -15.77 -9.48 -2.19
N ILE A 89 -16.31 -8.85 -1.14
CA ILE A 89 -16.82 -9.55 0.05
C ILE A 89 -18.29 -9.99 -0.15
N GLU A 90 -19.02 -9.38 -1.07
CA GLU A 90 -20.43 -9.69 -1.34
C GLU A 90 -20.67 -10.98 -2.18
N TYR A 91 -19.65 -11.79 -2.46
CA TYR A 91 -19.75 -13.00 -3.29
C TYR A 91 -19.53 -14.32 -2.53
#